data_AF-A0A7H4MZ23-F1
#
_entry.id   AF-A0A7H4MZ23-F1
#
_cell.length_a   1.000
_cell.length_b   1.000
_cell.length_c   1.000
_cell.angle_alpha   90.00
_cell.angle_beta   90.00
_cell.angle_gamma   90.00
#
_symmetry.space_group_name_H-M   'P 1'
#
loop_
_entity.id
_entity.type
_entity.pdbx_description
1 polymer ?
#
loop_
_entity_poly.entity_id
_entity_poly.type
_entity_poly.pdbx_seq_one_letter_code
_entity_poly.pdbx_strand_id
1 'polypeptide(L)' 'MGRQDFTPSGAFRVNSQKKVLDVWSIYKCVRCAYTWNISLFSRLPVSKINPQLYARLIANDKSAVEAYSHDPVVSAA' A
#
# COMPACT_ATOMS: atom_id res chain seq x y z
N MET A 1 -12.08 -17.68 -4.51
CA MET A 1 -12.15 -16.45 -3.69
C MET A 1 -12.22 -15.28 -4.65
N GLY A 2 -13.31 -14.52 -4.64
CA GLY A 2 -13.51 -13.38 -5.53
C GLY A 2 -12.83 -12.12 -5.00
N ARG A 3 -12.38 -11.23 -5.88
CA ARG A 3 -11.72 -9.95 -5.56
C ARG A 3 -12.50 -9.03 -4.62
N GLN A 4 -13.82 -9.21 -4.49
CA GLN A 4 -14.72 -8.39 -3.68
C GLN A 4 -14.63 -8.66 -2.17
N ASP A 5 -13.93 -9.71 -1.74
CA ASP A 5 -13.83 -10.04 -0.32
C ASP A 5 -12.72 -9.27 0.39
N PHE A 6 -11.86 -8.54 -0.32
CA PHE A 6 -10.72 -7.82 0.25
C PHE A 6 -10.97 -6.32 0.30
N THR A 7 -10.93 -5.76 1.50
CA THR A 7 -10.97 -4.31 1.74
C THR A 7 -9.60 -3.81 2.16
N PRO A 8 -9.18 -2.59 1.79
CA PRO A 8 -8.02 -1.95 2.40
C PRO A 8 -8.21 -1.91 3.92
N SER A 9 -7.20 -2.35 4.66
CA SER A 9 -7.20 -2.38 6.13
C SER A 9 -6.92 -1.01 6.74
N GLY A 10 -6.62 0.01 5.93
CA GLY A 10 -6.22 1.33 6.41
C GLY A 10 -4.79 1.42 6.89
N ALA A 11 -3.95 0.43 6.56
CA ALA A 11 -2.57 0.37 7.00
C ALA A 11 -1.60 0.13 5.85
N PHE A 12 -0.48 0.82 5.90
CA PHE A 12 0.68 0.61 5.04
C PHE A 12 1.81 -0.02 5.85
N ARG A 13 2.54 -0.91 5.20
CA ARG A 13 3.84 -1.37 5.68
C ARG A 13 4.90 -0.67 4.87
N VAL A 14 5.68 0.18 5.53
CA VAL A 14 6.78 0.91 4.91
C VAL A 14 8.09 0.34 5.44
N ASN A 15 8.95 -0.14 4.54
CA ASN A 15 10.28 -0.63 4.85
C ASN A 15 11.31 0.23 4.12
N SER A 16 12.27 0.76 4.86
CA SER A 16 13.39 1.51 4.29
C SER A 16 14.70 0.79 4.59
N GLN A 17 15.39 0.33 3.56
CA GLN A 17 16.71 -0.30 3.69
C GLN A 17 17.70 0.33 2.72
N LYS A 18 18.89 0.72 3.19
CA LYS A 18 20.00 1.17 2.33
C LYS A 18 19.58 2.20 1.25
N LYS A 19 18.75 3.18 1.61
CA LYS A 19 18.21 4.25 0.73
C LYS A 19 17.16 3.81 -0.30
N VAL A 20 16.70 2.57 -0.25
CA VAL A 20 15.52 2.11 -0.99
C VAL A 20 14.34 1.90 -0.05
N LEU A 21 13.15 2.08 -0.60
CA LEU A 21 11.88 2.04 0.07
C LEU A 21 11.01 0.97 -0.60
N ASP A 22 10.45 0.11 0.23
CA ASP A 22 9.39 -0.81 -0.14
C ASP A 22 8.13 -0.45 0.66
N VAL A 23 7.00 -0.29 -0.04
CA VAL A 23 5.72 0.07 0.57
C VAL A 23 4.68 -0.95 0.14
N TRP A 24 4.01 -1.54 1.11
CA TRP A 24 2.87 -2.42 0.90
C TRP A 24 1.61 -1.80 1.49
N SER A 25 0.51 -1.83 0.74
CA SER A 25 -0.83 -1.62 1.28
C SER A 25 -1.36 -2.93 1.85
N ILE A 26 -1.93 -2.87 3.05
CA ILE A 26 -2.47 -4.04 3.74
C ILE A 26 -3.96 -4.13 3.44
N TYR A 27 -4.39 -5.23 2.84
CA TYR A 27 -5.77 -5.58 2.60
C TYR A 27 -6.20 -6.70 3.54
N LYS A 28 -7.47 -6.71 3.92
CA LYS A 28 -8.04 -7.73 4.80
C LYS A 28 -9.28 -8.34 4.17
N CYS A 29 -9.36 -9.66 4.22
CA CYS A 29 -10.54 -10.39 3.80
C CYS A 29 -11.66 -10.19 4.82
N VAL A 30 -12.82 -9.70 4.38
CA VAL A 30 -14.01 -9.51 5.22
C VAL A 30 -14.65 -10.83 5.67
N ARG A 31 -14.33 -11.95 4.98
CA ARG A 31 -14.90 -13.27 5.29
C ARG A 31 -14.05 -14.13 6.20
N CYS A 32 -12.72 -14.15 6.00
CA CYS A 32 -11.82 -15.07 6.71
C CYS A 32 -10.70 -14.38 7.47
N ALA A 33 -10.69 -13.04 7.55
CA ALA A 33 -9.66 -12.23 8.19
C ALA A 33 -8.23 -12.42 7.65
N TYR A 34 -8.06 -13.12 6.53
CA TYR A 34 -6.78 -13.23 5.83
C TYR A 34 -6.25 -11.86 5.44
N THR A 35 -4.95 -11.65 5.63
CA THR A 35 -4.29 -10.39 5.30
C THR A 35 -3.49 -10.55 4.01
N TRP A 36 -3.69 -9.64 3.08
CA TRP A 36 -2.97 -9.60 1.80
C TRP A 36 -2.20 -8.29 1.68
N ASN A 37 -0.89 -8.38 1.41
CA ASN A 37 -0.03 -7.22 1.25
C ASN A 37 0.17 -6.93 -0.24
N ILE A 38 -0.41 -5.84 -0.74
CA ILE A 38 -0.23 -5.40 -2.13
C ILE A 38 0.96 -4.44 -2.19
N SER A 39 1.94 -4.75 -3.05
CA SER A 39 3.10 -3.88 -3.27
C SER A 39 2.68 -2.61 -4.00
N LEU A 40 2.82 -1.44 -3.36
CA LEU A 40 2.61 -0.13 -3.98
C LEU A 40 3.89 0.42 -4.60
N PHE A 41 4.99 0.34 -3.85
CA PHE A 41 6.31 0.78 -4.27
C PHE A 41 7.30 -0.33 -3.94
N SER A 42 8.11 -0.72 -4.93
CA SER A 42 9.16 -1.73 -4.76
C SER A 42 10.50 -1.13 -5.14
N ARG A 43 11.47 -1.21 -4.24
CA ARG A 43 12.84 -0.68 -4.41
C ARG A 43 12.88 0.77 -4.89
N LEU A 44 11.98 1.62 -4.39
CA LEU A 44 11.94 3.02 -4.75
C LEU A 44 13.04 3.78 -3.99
N PRO A 45 13.94 4.53 -4.64
CA PRO A 45 14.92 5.33 -3.92
C PRO A 45 14.20 6.35 -3.03
N VAL A 46 14.64 6.48 -1.77
CA VAL A 46 14.02 7.43 -0.81
C VAL A 46 14.11 8.88 -1.32
N SER A 47 15.10 9.20 -2.14
CA SER A 47 15.22 10.51 -2.80
C SER A 47 14.16 10.77 -3.88
N LYS A 48 13.47 9.74 -4.36
CA LYS A 48 12.47 9.83 -5.45
C LYS A 48 11.04 9.90 -4.92
N ILE A 49 10.80 9.53 -3.66
CA ILE A 49 9.48 9.69 -3.05
C ILE A 49 9.30 11.11 -2.54
N ASN A 50 8.12 11.69 -2.74
CA ASN A 50 7.80 12.99 -2.17
C ASN A 50 7.80 12.87 -0.62
N PRO A 51 8.54 13.71 0.12
CA PRO A 51 8.61 13.62 1.57
C PRO A 51 7.24 13.78 2.26
N GLN A 52 6.32 14.56 1.69
CA GLN A 52 4.95 14.63 2.22
C GLN A 52 4.19 13.32 2.01
N LEU A 53 4.34 12.69 0.84
CA LEU A 53 3.75 11.38 0.59
C LEU A 53 4.33 10.33 1.53
N TYR A 54 5.65 10.31 1.70
CA TYR A 54 6.32 9.40 2.64
C TYR A 54 5.80 9.58 4.08
N ALA A 55 5.66 10.82 4.55
CA ALA A 55 5.10 11.10 5.86
C ALA A 55 3.66 10.59 6.00
N ARG A 56 2.81 10.78 4.97
CA ARG A 56 1.43 10.25 4.94
C ARG A 56 1.38 8.71 4.97
N LEU A 57 2.27 8.05 4.23
CA LEU A 57 2.37 6.58 4.22
C LEU A 57 2.80 6.04 5.59
N ILE A 58 3.80 6.67 6.23
CA ILE A 58 4.24 6.31 7.59
C ILE A 58 3.14 6.57 8.62
N ALA A 59 2.39 7.67 8.47
CA ALA A 59 1.29 8.04 9.34
C ALA A 59 0.01 7.21 9.14
N ASN A 60 -0.02 6.29 8.16
CA ASN A 60 -1.23 5.58 7.73
C ASN A 60 -2.40 6.53 7.47
N ASP A 61 -2.09 7.64 6.80
CA ASP A 61 -3.05 8.69 6.51
C ASP A 61 -4.24 8.14 5.70
N LYS A 62 -5.46 8.43 6.15
CA LYS A 62 -6.69 7.90 5.52
C LYS A 62 -6.83 8.34 4.08
N SER A 63 -6.49 9.59 3.76
CA SER A 63 -6.57 10.06 2.37
C SER A 63 -5.54 9.38 1.48
N ALA A 64 -4.35 9.05 2.01
CA ALA A 64 -3.40 8.21 1.29
C ALA A 64 -3.94 6.78 1.11
N VAL A 65 -4.54 6.18 2.14
CA VAL A 65 -5.22 4.88 2.02
C VAL A 65 -6.23 4.94 0.88
N GLU A 66 -7.16 5.88 0.88
CA GLU A 66 -8.18 6.01 -0.16
C GLU A 66 -7.57 6.20 -1.55
N ALA A 67 -6.55 7.07 -1.68
CA ALA A 67 -5.87 7.31 -2.95
C ALA A 67 -5.14 6.06 -3.51
N TYR A 68 -4.68 5.16 -2.64
CA TYR A 68 -4.02 3.90 -3.03
C TYR A 68 -4.91 2.66 -2.85
N SER A 69 -6.20 2.86 -2.55
CA SER A 69 -7.19 1.78 -2.41
C SER A 69 -7.94 1.48 -3.72
N HIS A 70 -7.62 2.21 -4.80
CA HIS A 70 -8.18 1.93 -6.12
C HIS A 70 -7.69 0.57 -6.62
N ASP A 71 -8.63 -0.18 -7.20
CA ASP A 71 -8.52 -1.59 -7.59
C ASP A 71 -7.16 -1.96 -8.22
N PRO A 72 -6.56 -3.13 -7.89
CA PRO A 72 -5.30 -3.60 -8.48
C PRO A 72 -5.37 -3.94 -9.99
N VAL A 73 -6.35 -3.44 -10.73
CA VAL A 73 -6.39 -3.44 -12.20
C VAL A 73 -6.14 -2.04 -12.75
N VAL A 74 -4.88 -1.58 -12.69
CA VAL A 74 -4.33 -0.67 -13.71
C VAL A 74 -2.85 -1.00 -13.91
N SER A 75 -2.61 -1.89 -14.88
CA SER A 75 -1.44 -2.00 -15.78
C SER A 75 -1.20 -3.47 -16.15
N ALA A 76 -2.17 -4.02 -16.86
CA ALA A 76 -1.92 -5.03 -17.88
C ALA A 76 -2.43 -4.41 -19.19
N ALA A 77 -1.58 -3.61 -19.82
CA ALA A 77 -1.65 -3.25 -21.24
C ALA A 77 -0.22 -2.99 -21.70
#